data_AF-A0A3B9Y3W9-F1
#
_entry.id   AF-A0A3B9Y3W9-F1
#
_cell.length_a   1.000
_cell.length_b   1.000
_cell.length_c   1.000
_cell.angle_alpha   90.00
_cell.angle_beta   90.00
_cell.angle_gamma   90.00
#
_symmetry.space_group_name_H-M   'P 1'
#
loop_
_entity.id
_entity.type
_entity.pdbx_description
1 polymer ?
#
loop_
_entity_poly.entity_id
_entity_poly.type
_entity_poly.pdbx_seq_one_letter_code
_entity_poly.pdbx_strand_id
1 'polypeptide(L)'
;SLLGGHWGSIALQTEVAVSASALLVFASNTAIIGAYYVFLALARMQFFPAFLLKRNTLRGTPHYSILLATAIPIIVLLLVRGNILLLGDMYAFGLLGAFTLTCLGLDIVRHRERKAARTARDHPHRAGEQLAHGSDLATESQTADGTPAFTQEHPSPTEHSSTSDPLTEETPPSPYAGGMMLNSWYTFKFSIGLLTTALVVTAWITNLVAKPLATAFGGTVTIVGMGIAYFNYARHRREDHVPVAVTQNEEYLPGSTLAVLMPESELNDAVIHSALTHANGKPVVFLYLGSGHPGPTPRLFEFHDPYYDDEQAKKTFGRAEHLAQKSKVKRLYLYRLQEPHAIEQVWRIVHPYDSVIAAEHASRIQDINPDRIRFEVTPEGKVAHLLKRW
;
A
#
# COMPACT_ATOMS: atom_id res chain seq x y z
N SER A 1 5.06 42.42 -22.73
CA SER A 1 5.09 43.07 -21.39
C SER A 1 5.15 44.59 -21.55
N LEU A 2 4.27 45.35 -20.88
CA LEU A 2 4.30 46.83 -20.91
C LEU A 2 5.62 47.39 -20.36
N LEU A 3 6.21 46.74 -19.35
CA LEU A 3 7.53 47.07 -18.80
C LEU A 3 8.67 46.78 -19.79
N GLY A 4 8.59 45.68 -20.55
CA GLY A 4 9.60 45.33 -21.58
C GLY A 4 9.57 46.27 -22.78
N GLY A 5 8.40 46.78 -23.16
CA GLY A 5 8.24 47.79 -24.21
C GLY A 5 8.74 49.17 -23.80
N HIS A 6 8.64 49.50 -22.52
CA HIS A 6 9.08 50.80 -21.99
C HIS A 6 10.60 50.97 -21.99
N TRP A 7 11.38 49.87 -21.91
CA TRP A 7 12.85 49.93 -21.79
C TRP A 7 13.62 49.18 -22.87
N GLY A 8 12.99 48.31 -23.67
CA GLY A 8 13.69 47.34 -24.51
C GLY A 8 13.18 47.17 -25.94
N SER A 9 12.37 48.10 -26.47
CA SER A 9 11.75 48.08 -27.80
C SER A 9 10.57 47.11 -27.97
N ILE A 10 9.78 47.31 -29.02
CA ILE A 10 8.61 46.49 -29.40
C ILE A 10 8.99 45.01 -29.61
N ALA A 11 10.18 44.73 -30.11
CA ALA A 11 10.67 43.36 -30.32
C ALA A 11 10.77 42.59 -28.99
N LEU A 12 11.41 43.17 -27.97
CA LEU A 12 11.50 42.55 -26.64
C LEU A 12 10.13 42.43 -25.97
N GLN A 13 9.25 43.42 -26.15
CA GLN A 13 7.88 43.35 -25.65
C GLN A 13 7.12 42.14 -26.22
N THR A 14 7.27 41.89 -27.53
CA THR A 14 6.64 40.76 -28.21
C THR A 14 7.28 39.42 -27.83
N GLU A 15 8.60 39.36 -27.74
CA GLU A 15 9.32 38.15 -27.36
C GLU A 15 8.93 37.68 -25.95
N VAL A 16 8.92 38.60 -24.98
CA VAL A 16 8.49 38.31 -23.60
C VAL A 16 7.02 37.89 -23.54
N ALA A 17 6.16 38.47 -24.38
CA ALA A 17 4.75 38.08 -24.43
C ALA A 17 4.58 36.67 -25.01
N VAL A 18 5.30 36.34 -26.09
CA VAL A 18 5.28 35.01 -26.72
C VAL A 18 5.85 33.96 -25.77
N SER A 19 6.98 34.22 -25.12
CA SER A 19 7.58 33.27 -24.17
C SER A 19 6.71 33.05 -22.94
N ALA A 20 6.14 34.11 -22.35
CA ALA A 20 5.21 33.97 -21.23
C ALA A 20 3.95 33.18 -21.63
N SER A 21 3.41 33.42 -22.83
CA SER A 21 2.26 32.69 -23.35
C SER A 21 2.59 31.20 -23.55
N ALA A 22 3.77 30.89 -24.11
CA ALA A 22 4.22 29.52 -24.28
C ALA A 22 4.36 28.81 -22.92
N LEU A 23 4.96 29.46 -21.91
CA LEU A 23 5.08 28.90 -20.56
C LEU A 23 3.72 28.59 -19.92
N LEU A 24 2.73 29.46 -20.09
CA LEU A 24 1.36 29.23 -19.59
C LEU A 24 0.69 28.03 -20.28
N VAL A 25 0.89 27.86 -21.60
CA VAL A 25 0.38 26.70 -22.34
C VAL A 25 1.03 25.41 -21.84
N PHE A 26 2.35 25.41 -21.63
CA PHE A 26 3.04 24.25 -21.06
C PHE A 26 2.56 23.92 -19.64
N ALA A 27 2.43 24.93 -18.77
CA ALA A 27 1.92 24.75 -17.42
C ALA A 27 0.49 24.17 -17.42
N SER A 28 -0.39 24.66 -18.31
CA SER A 28 -1.75 24.14 -18.46
C SER A 28 -1.77 22.69 -18.93
N ASN A 29 -0.89 22.30 -19.87
CA ASN A 29 -0.79 20.91 -20.32
C ASN A 29 -0.38 19.97 -19.17
N THR A 30 0.61 20.37 -18.38
CA THR A 30 1.04 19.62 -17.19
C THR A 30 -0.09 19.48 -16.16
N ALA A 31 -0.85 20.55 -15.93
CA ALA A 31 -1.99 20.52 -15.01
C ALA A 31 -3.11 19.59 -15.49
N ILE A 32 -3.44 19.60 -16.79
CA ILE A 32 -4.42 18.68 -17.38
C ILE A 32 -3.97 17.23 -17.23
N ILE A 33 -2.68 16.96 -17.50
CA ILE A 33 -2.10 15.62 -17.34
C ILE A 33 -2.23 15.14 -15.90
N GLY A 34 -1.82 15.95 -14.93
CA GLY A 34 -1.95 15.62 -13.52
C GLY A 34 -3.41 15.38 -13.11
N ALA A 35 -4.33 16.23 -13.55
CA ALA A 35 -5.75 16.14 -13.19
C ALA A 35 -6.41 14.83 -13.68
N TYR A 36 -6.21 14.43 -14.94
CA TYR A 36 -6.85 13.20 -15.43
C TYR A 36 -6.29 11.95 -14.76
N TYR A 37 -4.99 11.93 -14.39
CA TYR A 37 -4.41 10.81 -13.65
C TYR A 37 -5.01 10.68 -12.25
N VAL A 38 -5.25 11.80 -11.56
CA VAL A 38 -5.95 11.81 -10.27
C VAL A 38 -7.38 11.29 -10.43
N PHE A 39 -8.12 11.73 -11.45
CA PHE A 39 -9.48 11.21 -11.70
C PHE A 39 -9.49 9.72 -12.02
N LEU A 40 -8.52 9.23 -12.80
CA LEU A 40 -8.36 7.82 -13.09
C LEU A 40 -8.07 7.01 -11.83
N ALA A 41 -7.17 7.50 -10.96
CA ALA A 41 -6.84 6.86 -9.69
C ALA A 41 -8.05 6.79 -8.74
N LEU A 42 -8.80 7.89 -8.61
CA LEU A 42 -10.02 7.92 -7.80
C LEU A 42 -11.12 6.99 -8.34
N ALA A 43 -11.25 6.89 -9.67
CA ALA A 43 -12.19 5.96 -10.29
C ALA A 43 -11.77 4.49 -10.10
N ARG A 44 -10.45 4.18 -10.19
CA ARG A 44 -9.90 2.84 -9.92
C ARG A 44 -10.19 2.40 -8.48
N MET A 45 -10.15 3.33 -7.53
CA MET A 45 -10.49 3.12 -6.13
C MET A 45 -12.00 3.18 -5.83
N GLN A 46 -12.86 3.21 -6.86
CA GLN A 46 -14.34 3.29 -6.74
C GLN A 46 -14.87 4.54 -6.03
N PHE A 47 -14.04 5.57 -5.79
CA PHE A 47 -14.48 6.87 -5.27
C PHE A 47 -15.10 7.75 -6.35
N PHE A 48 -14.85 7.45 -7.62
CA PHE A 48 -15.34 8.20 -8.77
C PHE A 48 -15.99 7.26 -9.81
N PRO A 49 -16.90 7.74 -10.66
CA PRO A 49 -17.67 6.89 -11.56
C PRO A 49 -16.82 6.04 -12.51
N ALA A 50 -17.17 4.76 -12.68
CA ALA A 50 -16.41 3.82 -13.49
C ALA A 50 -16.29 4.19 -14.99
N PHE A 51 -17.18 5.04 -15.53
CA PHE A 51 -17.09 5.46 -16.94
C PHE A 51 -15.80 6.24 -17.26
N LEU A 52 -15.17 6.85 -16.25
CA LEU A 52 -13.90 7.56 -16.40
C LEU A 52 -12.73 6.63 -16.74
N LEU A 53 -12.84 5.35 -16.37
CA LEU A 53 -11.87 4.31 -16.70
C LEU A 53 -11.99 3.84 -18.16
N LYS A 54 -13.10 4.15 -18.85
CA LYS A 54 -13.34 3.70 -20.22
C LYS A 54 -12.33 4.32 -21.16
N ARG A 55 -11.46 3.45 -21.71
CA ARG A 55 -10.45 3.81 -22.71
C ARG A 55 -11.05 3.71 -24.12
N ASN A 56 -10.62 4.59 -25.00
CA ASN A 56 -10.96 4.50 -26.42
C ASN A 56 -10.19 3.34 -27.08
N THR A 57 -10.84 2.54 -27.90
CA THR A 57 -10.25 1.35 -28.54
C THR A 57 -9.16 1.69 -29.57
N LEU A 58 -9.22 2.89 -30.16
CA LEU A 58 -8.28 3.29 -31.22
C LEU A 58 -6.90 3.80 -30.71
N ARG A 59 -6.86 4.44 -29.52
CA ARG A 59 -5.64 5.07 -28.97
C ARG A 59 -5.32 4.64 -27.54
N GLY A 60 -6.16 3.82 -26.92
CA GLY A 60 -6.01 3.38 -25.53
C GLY A 60 -6.08 4.50 -24.49
N THR A 61 -6.55 5.71 -24.86
CA THR A 61 -6.59 6.87 -23.96
C THR A 61 -7.91 6.97 -23.19
N PRO A 62 -7.88 7.37 -21.90
CA PRO A 62 -9.07 7.60 -21.09
C PRO A 62 -9.73 8.93 -21.45
N HIS A 63 -10.45 8.95 -22.58
CA HIS A 63 -11.04 10.15 -23.16
C HIS A 63 -12.03 10.87 -22.24
N TYR A 64 -12.83 10.15 -21.43
CA TYR A 64 -13.73 10.80 -20.46
C TYR A 64 -12.98 11.52 -19.34
N SER A 65 -11.88 10.94 -18.85
CA SER A 65 -11.05 11.59 -17.82
C SER A 65 -10.38 12.85 -18.34
N ILE A 66 -9.87 12.81 -19.58
CA ILE A 66 -9.28 13.98 -20.25
C ILE A 66 -10.34 15.05 -20.52
N LEU A 67 -11.52 14.65 -21.02
CA LEU A 67 -12.63 15.56 -21.26
C LEU A 67 -13.06 16.26 -19.96
N LEU A 68 -13.14 15.54 -18.85
CA LEU A 68 -13.50 16.13 -17.56
C LEU A 68 -12.40 17.08 -17.05
N ALA A 69 -11.13 16.69 -17.18
CA ALA A 69 -9.98 17.51 -16.78
C ALA A 69 -9.86 18.82 -17.58
N THR A 70 -10.41 18.90 -18.79
CA THR A 70 -10.46 20.13 -19.58
C THR A 70 -11.77 20.89 -19.41
N ALA A 71 -12.91 20.20 -19.37
CA ALA A 71 -14.22 20.82 -19.26
C ALA A 71 -14.41 21.55 -17.92
N ILE A 72 -13.97 20.99 -16.80
CA ILE A 72 -14.12 21.63 -15.48
C ILE A 72 -13.41 23.00 -15.43
N PRO A 73 -12.10 23.12 -15.76
CA PRO A 73 -11.44 24.42 -15.80
C PRO A 73 -12.09 25.41 -16.77
N ILE A 74 -12.56 24.95 -17.95
CA ILE A 74 -13.26 25.81 -18.91
C ILE A 74 -14.56 26.38 -18.30
N ILE A 75 -15.36 25.54 -17.66
CA ILE A 75 -16.60 25.96 -16.98
C ILE A 75 -16.28 26.99 -15.90
N VAL A 76 -15.24 26.76 -15.09
CA VAL A 76 -14.80 27.69 -14.05
C VAL A 76 -14.38 29.04 -14.65
N LEU A 77 -13.61 29.03 -15.74
CA LEU A 77 -13.17 30.25 -16.42
C LEU A 77 -14.36 31.09 -16.92
N LEU A 78 -15.39 30.42 -17.47
CA LEU A 78 -16.63 31.08 -17.90
C LEU A 78 -17.42 31.65 -16.72
N LEU A 79 -17.55 30.91 -15.62
CA LEU A 79 -18.25 31.36 -14.41
C LEU A 79 -17.60 32.60 -13.78
N VAL A 80 -16.27 32.65 -13.76
CA VAL A 80 -15.49 33.75 -13.20
C VAL A 80 -15.40 34.96 -14.15
N ARG A 81 -15.92 34.84 -15.38
CA ARG A 81 -15.90 35.88 -16.43
C ARG A 81 -14.51 36.48 -16.67
N GLY A 82 -13.47 35.65 -16.54
CA GLY A 82 -12.07 36.08 -16.72
C GLY A 82 -11.48 36.94 -15.60
N ASN A 83 -12.12 37.04 -14.42
CA ASN A 83 -11.52 37.72 -13.27
C ASN A 83 -10.32 36.92 -12.70
N ILE A 84 -9.11 37.34 -13.05
CA ILE A 84 -7.85 36.68 -12.68
C ILE A 84 -7.62 36.70 -11.16
N LEU A 85 -8.05 37.75 -10.46
CA LEU A 85 -7.91 37.85 -9.00
C LEU A 85 -8.76 36.79 -8.29
N LEU A 86 -10.02 36.66 -8.72
CA LEU A 86 -10.92 35.66 -8.16
C LEU A 86 -10.45 34.23 -8.49
N LEU A 87 -9.98 34.00 -9.73
CA LEU A 87 -9.41 32.73 -10.13
C LEU A 87 -8.16 32.36 -9.31
N GLY A 88 -7.31 33.35 -9.03
CA GLY A 88 -6.16 33.22 -8.15
C GLY A 88 -6.54 32.87 -6.71
N ASP A 89 -7.55 33.54 -6.16
CA ASP A 89 -8.06 33.24 -4.81
C ASP A 89 -8.61 31.80 -4.72
N MET A 90 -9.35 31.34 -5.74
CA MET A 90 -9.87 29.96 -5.82
C MET A 90 -8.76 28.92 -5.95
N TYR A 91 -7.74 29.20 -6.76
CA TYR A 91 -6.57 28.34 -6.91
C TYR A 91 -5.79 28.23 -5.59
N ALA A 92 -5.53 29.37 -4.93
CA ALA A 92 -4.84 29.40 -3.64
C ALA A 92 -5.63 28.63 -2.57
N PHE A 93 -6.96 28.78 -2.54
CA PHE A 93 -7.83 28.01 -1.65
C PHE A 93 -7.67 26.51 -1.85
N GLY A 94 -7.75 26.04 -3.10
CA GLY A 94 -7.64 24.62 -3.44
C GLY A 94 -6.24 24.05 -3.13
N LEU A 95 -5.19 24.77 -3.49
CA LEU A 95 -3.80 24.37 -3.25
C LEU A 95 -3.49 24.28 -1.75
N LEU A 96 -3.87 25.31 -0.97
CA LEU A 96 -3.66 25.30 0.48
C LEU A 96 -4.47 24.18 1.13
N GLY A 97 -5.73 23.97 0.71
CA GLY A 97 -6.55 22.86 1.17
C GLY A 97 -5.90 21.50 0.91
N ALA A 98 -5.41 21.24 -0.31
CA ALA A 98 -4.71 20.00 -0.63
C ALA A 98 -3.44 19.79 0.22
N PHE A 99 -2.64 20.84 0.43
CA PHE A 99 -1.48 20.77 1.30
C PHE A 99 -1.86 20.51 2.76
N THR A 100 -2.91 21.15 3.30
CA THR A 100 -3.36 20.87 4.67
C THR A 100 -3.74 19.41 4.86
N LEU A 101 -4.50 18.81 3.93
CA LEU A 101 -4.89 17.41 4.00
C LEU A 101 -3.68 16.48 3.89
N THR A 102 -2.71 16.82 3.05
CA THR A 102 -1.47 16.04 2.88
C THR A 102 -0.64 16.07 4.17
N CYS A 103 -0.42 17.25 4.73
CA CYS A 103 0.31 17.45 5.97
C CYS A 103 -0.36 16.70 7.14
N LEU A 104 -1.67 16.85 7.27
CA LEU A 104 -2.45 16.18 8.32
C LEU A 104 -2.43 14.65 8.16
N GLY A 105 -2.56 14.15 6.92
CA GLY A 105 -2.48 12.73 6.62
C GLY A 105 -1.12 12.13 7.00
N LEU A 106 -0.02 12.79 6.65
CA LEU A 106 1.33 12.38 7.02
C LEU A 106 1.55 12.40 8.54
N ASP A 107 1.02 13.41 9.24
CA ASP A 107 1.13 13.50 10.70
C ASP A 107 0.34 12.39 11.40
N ILE A 108 -0.84 12.04 10.90
CA ILE A 108 -1.62 10.89 11.40
C ILE A 108 -0.85 9.58 11.20
N VAL A 109 -0.26 9.36 10.02
CA VAL A 109 0.53 8.16 9.73
C VAL A 109 1.75 8.08 10.65
N ARG A 110 2.51 9.17 10.77
CA ARG A 110 3.67 9.26 11.69
C ARG A 110 3.28 8.98 13.13
N HIS A 111 2.14 9.50 13.58
CA HIS A 111 1.63 9.25 14.92
C HIS A 111 1.27 7.77 15.12
N ARG A 112 0.61 7.15 14.13
CA ARG A 112 0.26 5.73 14.16
C ARG A 112 1.49 4.83 14.19
N GLU A 113 2.49 5.10 13.35
CA GLU A 113 3.76 4.36 13.32
C GLU A 113 4.51 4.46 14.65
N ARG A 114 4.55 5.65 15.25
CA ARG A 114 5.14 5.84 16.58
C ARG A 114 4.41 5.04 17.66
N LYS A 115 3.08 5.00 17.61
CA LYS A 115 2.29 4.20 18.55
C LYS A 115 2.56 2.70 18.37
N ALA A 116 2.64 2.23 17.13
CA ALA A 116 2.99 0.84 16.82
C ALA A 116 4.40 0.48 17.32
N ALA A 117 5.40 1.34 17.08
CA ALA A 117 6.77 1.14 17.54
C ALA A 117 6.91 1.13 19.07
N ARG A 118 6.10 1.94 19.79
CA ARG A 118 6.05 1.90 21.27
C ARG A 118 5.45 0.59 21.77
N THR A 119 4.33 0.17 21.19
CA THR A 119 3.65 -1.09 21.57
C THR A 119 4.55 -2.30 21.34
N ALA A 120 5.34 -2.32 20.26
CA ALA A 120 6.32 -3.37 19.98
C ALA A 120 7.49 -3.40 20.99
N ARG A 121 7.86 -2.25 21.57
CA ARG A 121 8.89 -2.18 22.62
C ARG A 121 8.38 -2.64 23.98
N ASP A 122 7.10 -2.43 24.26
CA ASP A 122 6.49 -2.78 25.54
C ASP A 122 6.20 -4.29 25.68
N HIS A 123 6.32 -5.10 24.61
CA HIS A 123 6.16 -6.56 24.63
C HIS A 123 7.39 -7.30 24.05
N PRO A 124 8.54 -7.33 24.76
CA PRO A 124 9.76 -7.97 24.27
C PRO A 124 9.78 -9.51 24.36
N HIS A 125 8.80 -10.16 25.00
CA HIS A 125 8.87 -11.60 25.31
C HIS A 125 7.96 -12.46 24.42
N ARG A 126 8.53 -13.05 23.37
CA ARG A 126 8.24 -14.44 22.94
C ARG A 126 9.13 -14.99 21.82
N ALA A 127 9.98 -14.17 21.20
CA ALA A 127 10.84 -14.62 20.09
C ALA A 127 12.22 -15.17 20.53
N GLY A 128 12.62 -14.99 21.79
CA GLY A 128 13.96 -15.36 22.30
C GLY A 128 14.05 -16.62 23.16
N GLU A 129 12.92 -17.23 23.56
CA GLU A 129 12.91 -18.30 24.58
C GLU A 129 12.88 -19.73 24.02
N GLN A 130 13.09 -19.93 22.72
CA GLN A 130 13.19 -21.28 22.12
C GLN A 130 14.56 -21.63 21.53
N LEU A 131 15.52 -20.69 21.48
CA LEU A 131 16.89 -20.99 21.02
C LEU A 131 17.88 -21.30 22.17
N ALA A 132 17.44 -21.30 23.42
CA ALA A 132 18.29 -21.55 24.59
C ALA A 132 17.94 -22.84 25.37
N HIS A 133 17.04 -23.69 24.87
CA HIS A 133 16.60 -24.90 25.59
C HIS A 133 16.69 -26.19 24.77
N GLY A 134 17.74 -26.30 23.94
CA GLY A 134 18.03 -27.49 23.12
C GLY A 134 19.43 -28.09 23.29
N SER A 135 20.26 -27.58 24.20
CA SER A 135 21.64 -28.05 24.35
C SER A 135 22.00 -28.29 25.81
N ASP A 136 21.27 -29.16 26.49
CA ASP A 136 21.70 -29.77 27.76
C ASP A 136 20.89 -31.04 28.00
N LEU A 137 21.21 -32.11 27.27
CA LEU A 137 20.97 -33.50 27.67
C LEU A 137 21.54 -34.45 26.60
N ALA A 138 22.76 -34.93 26.87
CA ALA A 138 23.32 -36.24 26.52
C ALA A 138 24.78 -36.12 26.10
N THR A 139 25.70 -36.36 27.04
CA THR A 139 26.78 -37.36 26.89
C THR A 139 27.37 -37.56 28.28
N GLU A 140 26.83 -38.57 28.96
CA GLU A 140 27.39 -39.15 30.16
C GLU A 140 28.33 -40.28 29.70
N SER A 141 29.64 -40.07 29.75
CA SER A 141 30.62 -41.18 29.80
C SER A 141 32.03 -40.69 30.11
N GLN A 142 32.44 -41.00 31.36
CA GLN A 142 33.73 -41.54 31.76
C GLN A 142 34.98 -40.63 31.69
N THR A 143 35.30 -40.05 32.83
CA THR A 143 36.68 -39.70 33.24
C THR A 143 37.31 -40.87 33.99
N ALA A 144 38.48 -41.34 33.55
CA ALA A 144 39.71 -41.45 34.35
C ALA A 144 40.73 -42.40 33.69
N ASP A 145 41.91 -41.87 33.37
CA ASP A 145 43.21 -42.23 33.99
C ASP A 145 44.37 -42.35 32.98
N GLY A 146 45.55 -41.84 33.35
CA GLY A 146 46.85 -42.15 32.71
C GLY A 146 47.56 -41.05 31.87
N THR A 147 48.62 -40.49 32.46
CA THR A 147 49.69 -39.61 31.87
C THR A 147 50.83 -40.49 31.26
N PRO A 148 51.95 -39.99 30.67
CA PRO A 148 52.20 -39.14 29.48
C PRO A 148 53.10 -39.80 28.38
N ALA A 149 53.36 -39.04 27.29
CA ALA A 149 54.58 -38.97 26.47
C ALA A 149 54.87 -40.03 25.36
N PHE A 150 54.96 -39.56 24.10
CA PHE A 150 56.17 -39.71 23.28
C PHE A 150 56.26 -38.67 22.14
N THR A 151 57.49 -38.23 21.94
CA THR A 151 58.11 -37.21 21.09
C THR A 151 58.13 -37.53 19.58
N GLN A 152 57.99 -36.51 18.70
CA GLN A 152 58.95 -36.24 17.60
C GLN A 152 58.76 -34.87 16.90
N GLU A 153 59.77 -34.00 17.04
CA GLU A 153 60.16 -32.88 16.15
C GLU A 153 60.66 -33.45 14.80
N HIS A 154 60.67 -32.81 13.61
CA HIS A 154 61.16 -31.50 13.13
C HIS A 154 61.00 -31.53 11.55
N PRO A 155 61.47 -30.58 10.70
CA PRO A 155 61.36 -29.12 10.61
C PRO A 155 60.70 -28.64 9.27
N SER A 156 60.24 -27.38 9.22
CA SER A 156 59.99 -26.60 7.97
C SER A 156 61.29 -25.92 7.49
N PRO A 157 61.42 -25.35 6.26
CA PRO A 157 60.88 -23.99 6.03
C PRO A 157 60.54 -23.57 4.55
N THR A 158 59.65 -22.56 4.43
CA THR A 158 59.57 -21.43 3.43
C THR A 158 59.56 -21.72 1.92
N GLU A 159 58.75 -21.14 1.01
CA GLU A 159 58.15 -19.81 0.75
C GLU A 159 57.15 -20.03 -0.45
N HIS A 160 56.00 -19.39 -0.68
CA HIS A 160 55.54 -18.00 -0.57
C HIS A 160 54.02 -17.91 -0.32
N SER A 161 53.65 -16.76 0.25
CA SER A 161 52.38 -16.30 0.78
C SER A 161 51.50 -15.53 -0.23
N SER A 162 50.16 -15.62 -0.10
CA SER A 162 49.26 -14.46 -0.12
C SER A 162 47.89 -14.81 0.51
N THR A 163 47.68 -14.23 1.69
CA THR A 163 46.45 -13.84 2.41
C THR A 163 45.08 -14.08 1.74
N SER A 164 44.18 -14.78 2.44
CA SER A 164 42.74 -14.48 2.44
C SER A 164 42.13 -14.74 3.81
N ASP A 165 41.61 -13.67 4.40
CA ASP A 165 40.86 -13.61 5.65
C ASP A 165 39.61 -14.52 5.65
N PRO A 166 39.22 -15.15 6.76
CA PRO A 166 37.83 -15.52 6.96
C PRO A 166 37.05 -14.23 7.27
N LEU A 167 36.35 -13.73 6.25
CA LEU A 167 35.36 -12.66 6.38
C LEU A 167 34.42 -12.97 7.54
N THR A 168 34.57 -12.16 8.59
CA THR A 168 33.55 -11.84 9.57
C THR A 168 32.23 -11.67 8.82
N GLU A 169 31.28 -12.56 9.07
CA GLU A 169 29.92 -12.42 8.57
C GLU A 169 29.31 -11.23 9.31
N GLU A 170 29.52 -10.04 8.76
CA GLU A 170 28.91 -8.80 9.23
C GLU A 170 27.40 -8.98 9.15
N THR A 171 26.81 -9.24 10.31
CA THR A 171 25.38 -9.07 10.53
C THR A 171 25.06 -7.64 10.07
N PRO A 172 24.12 -7.43 9.12
CA PRO A 172 23.81 -6.08 8.67
C PRO A 172 23.41 -5.27 9.92
N PRO A 173 24.02 -4.10 10.18
CA PRO A 173 23.71 -3.34 11.37
C PRO A 173 22.21 -3.03 11.36
N SER A 174 21.51 -3.60 12.33
CA SER A 174 20.13 -3.25 12.63
C SER A 174 20.04 -1.72 12.67
N PRO A 175 19.08 -1.07 11.96
CA PRO A 175 18.95 0.39 11.91
C PRO A 175 18.68 1.06 13.27
N TYR A 176 18.60 0.27 14.34
CA TYR A 176 18.21 0.67 15.68
C TYR A 176 19.34 0.62 16.71
N ALA A 177 20.57 0.27 16.32
CA ALA A 177 21.75 0.21 17.21
C ALA A 177 22.47 1.57 17.37
N GLY A 178 21.72 2.68 17.44
CA GLY A 178 22.23 4.04 17.64
C GLY A 178 21.52 4.72 18.80
N GLY A 179 21.99 4.45 20.02
CA GLY A 179 21.40 4.89 21.27
C GLY A 179 21.41 6.42 21.49
N MET A 180 20.29 6.91 22.02
CA MET A 180 20.07 8.23 22.64
C MET A 180 20.04 9.48 21.74
N MET A 181 20.98 9.73 20.82
CA MET A 181 20.95 10.96 19.99
C MET A 181 19.92 10.92 18.84
N LEU A 182 19.63 9.74 18.28
CA LEU A 182 18.65 9.62 17.19
C LEU A 182 17.22 9.93 17.68
N ASN A 183 16.87 9.61 18.92
CA ASN A 183 15.50 9.79 19.42
C ASN A 183 15.11 11.28 19.53
N SER A 184 16.05 12.12 19.96
CA SER A 184 15.87 13.58 19.98
C SER A 184 15.75 14.15 18.57
N TRP A 185 16.57 13.68 17.63
CA TRP A 185 16.49 14.09 16.22
C TRP A 185 15.16 13.70 15.55
N TYR A 186 14.65 12.49 15.82
CA TYR A 186 13.34 12.05 15.35
C TYR A 186 12.19 12.82 16.00
N THR A 187 12.30 13.13 17.29
CA THR A 187 11.30 13.94 18.01
C THR A 187 11.28 15.38 17.50
N PHE A 188 12.45 15.95 17.22
CA PHE A 188 12.61 17.26 16.59
C PHE A 188 12.02 17.31 15.18
N LYS A 189 12.38 16.35 14.31
CA LYS A 189 11.80 16.23 12.95
C LYS A 189 10.27 16.14 12.95
N PHE A 190 9.70 15.45 13.94
CA PHE A 190 8.25 15.37 14.08
C PHE A 190 7.62 16.66 14.59
N SER A 191 8.28 17.35 15.53
CA SER A 191 7.82 18.66 16.01
C SER A 191 7.86 19.70 14.90
N ILE A 192 8.88 19.65 14.03
CA ILE A 192 8.93 20.45 12.79
C ILE A 192 7.76 20.10 11.87
N GLY A 193 7.48 18.81 11.66
CA GLY A 193 6.34 18.37 10.85
C GLY A 193 5.02 18.95 11.38
N LEU A 194 4.77 18.80 12.68
CA LEU A 194 3.56 19.32 13.32
C LEU A 194 3.47 20.85 13.22
N LEU A 195 4.60 21.56 13.37
CA LEU A 195 4.66 23.01 13.20
C LEU A 195 4.29 23.42 11.76
N THR A 196 4.84 22.74 10.76
CA THR A 196 4.49 23.02 9.35
C THR A 196 3.01 22.79 9.08
N THR A 197 2.43 21.72 9.62
CA THR A 197 0.99 21.46 9.54
C THR A 197 0.19 22.57 10.19
N ALA A 198 0.57 23.02 11.40
CA ALA A 198 -0.11 24.11 12.09
C ALA A 198 -0.06 25.43 11.28
N LEU A 199 1.08 25.76 10.67
CA LEU A 199 1.23 26.95 9.83
C LEU A 199 0.35 26.88 8.58
N VAL A 200 0.38 25.76 7.86
CA VAL A 200 -0.42 25.59 6.63
C VAL A 200 -1.92 25.59 6.95
N VAL A 201 -2.34 24.93 8.03
CA VAL A 201 -3.73 24.95 8.51
C VAL A 201 -4.17 26.36 8.89
N THR A 202 -3.33 27.12 9.59
CA THR A 202 -3.64 28.51 9.96
C THR A 202 -3.80 29.39 8.72
N ALA A 203 -2.91 29.23 7.73
CA ALA A 203 -3.00 29.96 6.45
C ALA A 203 -4.29 29.61 5.68
N TRP A 204 -4.68 28.33 5.67
CA TRP A 204 -5.90 27.89 5.00
C TRP A 204 -7.17 28.39 5.71
N ILE A 205 -7.21 28.35 7.05
CA ILE A 205 -8.32 28.91 7.83
C ILE A 205 -8.45 30.43 7.60
N THR A 206 -7.33 31.14 7.53
CA THR A 206 -7.32 32.58 7.23
C THR A 206 -7.95 32.85 5.87
N ASN A 207 -7.61 32.05 4.85
CA ASN A 207 -8.20 32.14 3.51
C ASN A 207 -9.72 31.87 3.56
N LEU A 208 -10.14 30.85 4.33
CA LEU A 208 -11.55 30.46 4.48
C LEU A 208 -12.44 31.63 4.92
N VAL A 209 -11.94 32.46 5.85
CA VAL A 209 -12.66 33.64 6.36
C VAL A 209 -12.46 34.87 5.47
N ALA A 210 -11.24 35.11 4.99
CA ALA A 210 -10.91 36.33 4.25
C ALA A 210 -11.48 36.35 2.82
N LYS A 211 -11.76 35.18 2.22
CA LYS A 211 -12.13 35.04 0.80
C LYS A 211 -13.44 34.25 0.63
N PRO A 212 -14.60 34.82 0.96
CA PRO A 212 -15.87 34.10 1.01
C PRO A 212 -16.29 33.49 -0.35
N LEU A 213 -15.94 34.13 -1.48
CA LEU A 213 -16.23 33.59 -2.81
C LEU A 213 -15.39 32.34 -3.12
N ALA A 214 -14.11 32.33 -2.73
CA ALA A 214 -13.25 31.17 -2.89
C ALA A 214 -13.72 30.04 -1.96
N THR A 215 -14.14 30.36 -0.74
CA THR A 215 -14.73 29.40 0.20
C THR A 215 -16.04 28.80 -0.32
N ALA A 216 -16.93 29.62 -0.89
CA ALA A 216 -18.18 29.14 -1.48
C ALA A 216 -17.91 28.22 -2.68
N PHE A 217 -16.97 28.58 -3.54
CA PHE A 217 -16.54 27.71 -4.64
C PHE A 217 -15.95 26.39 -4.12
N GLY A 218 -14.98 26.46 -3.20
CA GLY A 218 -14.37 25.28 -2.61
C GLY A 218 -15.40 24.36 -1.94
N GLY A 219 -16.29 24.94 -1.14
CA GLY A 219 -17.38 24.23 -0.47
C GLY A 219 -18.32 23.52 -1.45
N THR A 220 -18.72 24.20 -2.54
CA THR A 220 -19.57 23.56 -3.57
C THR A 220 -18.84 22.41 -4.27
N VAL A 221 -17.58 22.59 -4.65
CA VAL A 221 -16.76 21.51 -5.25
C VAL A 221 -16.62 20.32 -4.29
N THR A 222 -16.35 20.57 -3.00
CA THR A 222 -16.25 19.51 -1.99
C THR A 222 -17.58 18.78 -1.79
N ILE A 223 -18.70 19.51 -1.71
CA ILE A 223 -20.03 18.91 -1.57
C ILE A 223 -20.36 18.04 -2.79
N VAL A 224 -20.11 18.54 -4.00
CA VAL A 224 -20.34 17.78 -5.24
C VAL A 224 -19.45 16.54 -5.29
N GLY A 225 -18.16 16.69 -5.00
CA GLY A 225 -17.21 15.57 -4.98
C GLY A 225 -17.59 14.50 -3.95
N MET A 226 -17.93 14.91 -2.73
CA MET A 226 -18.39 14.01 -1.67
C MET A 226 -19.73 13.36 -2.03
N GLY A 227 -20.64 14.09 -2.67
CA GLY A 227 -21.91 13.57 -3.16
C GLY A 227 -21.73 12.49 -4.23
N ILE A 228 -20.83 12.71 -5.18
CA ILE A 228 -20.47 11.71 -6.20
C ILE A 228 -19.85 10.47 -5.53
N ALA A 229 -18.91 10.67 -4.61
CA ALA A 229 -18.27 9.57 -3.89
C ALA A 229 -19.27 8.77 -3.05
N TYR A 230 -20.16 9.45 -2.32
CA TYR A 230 -21.21 8.82 -1.53
C TYR A 230 -22.21 8.07 -2.41
N PHE A 231 -22.65 8.67 -3.51
CA PHE A 231 -23.58 8.02 -4.45
C PHE A 231 -22.95 6.77 -5.07
N ASN A 232 -21.68 6.85 -5.48
CA ASN A 232 -20.97 5.71 -6.03
C ASN A 232 -20.78 4.61 -4.98
N TYR A 233 -20.38 4.98 -3.76
CA TYR A 233 -20.26 4.06 -2.63
C TYR A 233 -21.62 3.41 -2.28
N ALA A 234 -22.70 4.18 -2.22
CA ALA A 234 -24.03 3.67 -1.92
C ALA A 234 -24.55 2.71 -3.00
N ARG A 235 -24.22 2.98 -4.27
CA ARG A 235 -24.52 2.09 -5.38
C ARG A 235 -23.77 0.76 -5.26
N HIS A 236 -22.46 0.81 -5.01
CA HIS A 236 -21.65 -0.41 -4.85
C HIS A 236 -22.02 -1.22 -3.60
N ARG A 237 -22.41 -0.54 -2.51
CA ARG A 237 -22.91 -1.21 -1.30
C ARG A 237 -24.22 -1.98 -1.51
N ARG A 238 -25.09 -1.55 -2.44
CA ARG A 238 -26.31 -2.30 -2.80
C ARG A 238 -26.01 -3.53 -3.65
N GLU A 239 -24.86 -3.57 -4.30
CA GLU A 239 -24.45 -4.68 -5.16
C GLU A 239 -23.65 -5.75 -4.37
N ASP A 240 -23.55 -5.68 -3.03
CA ASP A 240 -22.68 -6.50 -2.16
C ASP A 240 -21.16 -6.33 -2.39
N HIS A 241 -20.75 -5.23 -3.03
CA HIS A 241 -19.35 -4.91 -3.31
C HIS A 241 -18.87 -3.81 -2.36
N VAL A 242 -18.27 -4.19 -1.24
CA VAL A 242 -17.57 -3.23 -0.37
C VAL A 242 -16.17 -2.99 -0.93
N PRO A 243 -15.71 -1.75 -1.16
CA PRO A 243 -14.35 -1.50 -1.61
C PRO A 243 -13.36 -1.97 -0.54
N VAL A 244 -12.48 -2.90 -0.92
CA VAL A 244 -11.46 -3.46 -0.04
C VAL A 244 -10.11 -2.85 -0.35
N ALA A 245 -9.47 -2.27 0.65
CA ALA A 245 -8.08 -1.85 0.58
C ALA A 245 -7.18 -3.07 0.76
N VAL A 246 -6.50 -3.48 -0.32
CA VAL A 246 -5.53 -4.57 -0.28
C VAL A 246 -4.29 -4.11 0.49
N THR A 247 -3.78 -4.99 1.34
CA THR A 247 -2.54 -4.72 2.07
C THR A 247 -1.36 -5.18 1.21
N GLN A 248 -0.44 -4.25 0.93
CA GLN A 248 0.73 -4.52 0.10
C GLN A 248 1.83 -5.27 0.87
N ASN A 249 1.93 -5.03 2.18
CA ASN A 249 2.96 -5.62 3.02
C ASN A 249 2.41 -6.86 3.74
N GLU A 250 3.14 -7.97 3.63
CA GLU A 250 2.86 -9.17 4.39
C GLU A 250 3.27 -8.93 5.85
N GLU A 251 2.28 -8.93 6.74
CA GLU A 251 2.50 -8.78 8.18
C GLU A 251 2.60 -10.19 8.79
N TYR A 252 3.60 -10.42 9.63
CA TYR A 252 3.72 -11.65 10.42
C TYR A 252 2.51 -11.75 11.37
N LEU A 253 1.61 -12.69 11.11
CA LEU A 253 0.37 -12.89 11.87
C LEU A 253 0.27 -14.35 12.32
N PRO A 254 1.07 -14.75 13.33
CA PRO A 254 1.16 -16.14 13.73
C PRO A 254 -0.17 -16.63 14.27
N GLY A 255 -0.57 -17.82 13.82
CA GLY A 255 -1.81 -18.45 14.24
C GLY A 255 -3.05 -17.96 13.49
N SER A 256 -2.91 -17.13 12.47
CA SER A 256 -4.02 -16.71 11.61
C SER A 256 -4.60 -17.85 10.77
N THR A 257 -5.80 -17.65 10.25
CA THR A 257 -6.43 -18.53 9.24
C THR A 257 -6.21 -17.92 7.85
N LEU A 258 -5.58 -18.66 6.93
CA LEU A 258 -5.33 -18.23 5.56
C LEU A 258 -6.42 -18.81 4.63
N ALA A 259 -7.27 -17.96 4.07
CA ALA A 259 -8.26 -18.34 3.08
C ALA A 259 -7.69 -18.07 1.67
N VAL A 260 -7.45 -19.12 0.88
CA VAL A 260 -6.95 -18.98 -0.50
C VAL A 260 -8.12 -18.98 -1.47
N LEU A 261 -8.24 -17.87 -2.20
CA LEU A 261 -9.30 -17.58 -3.16
C LEU A 261 -8.71 -17.59 -4.56
N MET A 262 -9.42 -18.22 -5.49
CA MET A 262 -8.96 -18.46 -6.86
C MET A 262 -9.88 -17.74 -7.85
N PRO A 263 -9.39 -17.39 -9.05
CA PRO A 263 -10.24 -16.79 -10.06
C PRO A 263 -11.23 -17.84 -10.56
N GLU A 264 -12.48 -17.43 -10.78
CA GLU A 264 -13.56 -18.26 -11.34
C GLU A 264 -13.94 -19.52 -10.53
N SER A 265 -13.50 -19.66 -9.27
CA SER A 265 -13.94 -20.77 -8.42
C SER A 265 -15.28 -20.46 -7.76
N GLU A 266 -16.28 -21.30 -8.03
CA GLU A 266 -17.59 -21.26 -7.36
C GLU A 266 -17.48 -21.57 -5.85
N LEU A 267 -16.36 -22.18 -5.42
CA LEU A 267 -16.09 -22.56 -4.04
C LEU A 267 -15.50 -21.42 -3.19
N ASN A 268 -15.27 -20.23 -3.76
CA ASN A 268 -14.71 -19.10 -3.01
C ASN A 268 -15.59 -18.69 -1.83
N ASP A 269 -16.91 -18.69 -2.00
CA ASP A 269 -17.84 -18.33 -0.93
C ASP A 269 -17.80 -19.37 0.21
N ALA A 270 -17.69 -20.66 -0.12
CA ALA A 270 -17.48 -21.76 0.83
C ALA A 270 -16.17 -21.62 1.62
N VAL A 271 -15.07 -21.26 0.94
CA VAL A 271 -13.75 -21.05 1.56
C VAL A 271 -13.81 -19.87 2.54
N ILE A 272 -14.44 -18.75 2.15
CA ILE A 272 -14.62 -17.58 3.01
C ILE A 272 -15.41 -17.96 4.26
N HIS A 273 -16.57 -18.62 4.08
CA HIS A 273 -17.43 -19.00 5.18
C HIS A 273 -16.75 -19.96 6.15
N SER A 274 -16.07 -20.99 5.65
CA SER A 274 -15.36 -21.94 6.51
C SER A 274 -14.20 -21.28 7.25
N ALA A 275 -13.41 -20.43 6.57
CA ALA A 275 -12.32 -19.70 7.21
C ALA A 275 -12.81 -18.79 8.35
N LEU A 276 -13.93 -18.08 8.16
CA LEU A 276 -14.51 -17.22 9.19
C LEU A 276 -15.10 -17.99 10.37
N THR A 277 -15.69 -19.15 10.11
CA THR A 277 -16.28 -20.00 11.15
C THR A 277 -15.19 -20.64 12.01
N HIS A 278 -14.09 -21.05 11.40
CA HIS A 278 -12.98 -21.74 12.07
C HIS A 278 -11.89 -20.80 12.61
N ALA A 279 -11.97 -19.50 12.33
CA ALA A 279 -11.03 -18.50 12.83
C ALA A 279 -10.96 -18.45 14.37
N ASN A 280 -12.03 -18.80 15.10
CA ASN A 280 -12.07 -18.82 16.57
C ASN A 280 -11.53 -17.52 17.21
N GLY A 281 -11.84 -16.36 16.63
CA GLY A 281 -11.37 -15.05 17.08
C GLY A 281 -9.94 -14.67 16.67
N LYS A 282 -9.23 -15.56 15.97
CA LYS A 282 -7.90 -15.27 15.40
C LYS A 282 -8.01 -14.43 14.11
N PRO A 283 -6.93 -13.75 13.69
CA PRO A 283 -6.93 -13.00 12.44
C PRO A 283 -7.18 -13.90 11.23
N VAL A 284 -7.88 -13.39 10.23
CA VAL A 284 -8.12 -14.08 8.96
C VAL A 284 -7.43 -13.32 7.82
N VAL A 285 -6.65 -14.04 7.03
CA VAL A 285 -5.94 -13.52 5.86
C VAL A 285 -6.60 -14.08 4.62
N PHE A 286 -7.22 -13.22 3.80
CA PHE A 286 -7.77 -13.59 2.51
C PHE A 286 -6.72 -13.35 1.43
N LEU A 287 -6.21 -14.42 0.83
CA LEU A 287 -5.27 -14.38 -0.28
C LEU A 287 -6.03 -14.65 -1.58
N TYR A 288 -6.07 -13.70 -2.51
CA TYR A 288 -6.62 -13.93 -3.84
C TYR A 288 -5.50 -14.06 -4.86
N LEU A 289 -5.52 -15.14 -5.64
CA LEU A 289 -4.58 -15.37 -6.73
C LEU A 289 -5.21 -14.88 -8.04
N GLY A 290 -4.77 -13.72 -8.52
CA GLY A 290 -5.19 -13.18 -9.80
C GLY A 290 -4.80 -14.11 -10.95
N SER A 291 -5.73 -14.32 -11.88
CA SER A 291 -5.40 -14.98 -13.15
C SER A 291 -4.33 -14.12 -13.83
N GLY A 292 -3.20 -14.72 -14.21
CA GLY A 292 -2.02 -14.03 -14.74
C GLY A 292 -2.21 -13.39 -16.12
N HIS A 293 -3.40 -12.85 -16.42
CA HIS A 293 -3.63 -12.03 -17.59
C HIS A 293 -2.65 -10.86 -17.55
N PRO A 294 -1.73 -10.74 -18.52
CA PRO A 294 -0.87 -9.59 -18.58
C PRO A 294 -1.77 -8.37 -18.75
N GLY A 295 -1.91 -7.59 -17.68
CA GLY A 295 -2.45 -6.25 -17.78
C GLY A 295 -1.70 -5.49 -18.88
N PRO A 296 -2.28 -4.40 -19.43
CA PRO A 296 -1.61 -3.60 -20.44
C PRO A 296 -0.19 -3.27 -19.96
N THR A 297 0.81 -3.43 -20.84
CA THR A 297 2.21 -3.22 -20.48
C THR A 297 2.39 -1.92 -19.70
N PRO A 298 2.98 -1.96 -18.49
CA PRO A 298 3.09 -0.78 -17.66
C PRO A 298 3.89 0.28 -18.42
N ARG A 299 3.32 1.48 -18.58
CA ARG A 299 4.03 2.61 -19.16
C ARG A 299 5.10 3.07 -18.17
N LEU A 300 6.20 3.65 -18.68
CA LEU A 300 7.27 4.21 -17.85
C LEU A 300 6.65 5.13 -16.78
N PHE A 301 6.96 4.85 -15.50
CA PHE A 301 6.49 5.58 -14.31
C PHE A 301 5.01 5.42 -13.92
N GLU A 302 4.24 4.47 -14.48
CA GLU A 302 2.94 4.07 -13.92
C GLU A 302 3.17 3.01 -12.82
N PHE A 303 2.98 3.38 -11.54
CA PHE A 303 2.83 2.37 -10.47
C PHE A 303 1.49 1.67 -10.69
N HIS A 304 1.56 0.49 -11.31
CA HIS A 304 0.41 -0.34 -11.64
C HIS A 304 0.30 -1.44 -10.60
N ASP A 305 -0.75 -1.36 -9.77
CA ASP A 305 -1.14 -2.49 -8.92
C ASP A 305 -2.22 -3.28 -9.69
N PRO A 306 -1.94 -4.53 -10.11
CA PRO A 306 -2.85 -5.31 -10.94
C PRO A 306 -4.21 -5.57 -10.29
N TYR A 307 -4.31 -5.49 -8.95
CA TYR A 307 -5.57 -5.63 -8.23
C TYR A 307 -6.64 -4.62 -8.69
N TYR A 308 -6.25 -3.38 -9.01
CA TYR A 308 -7.21 -2.34 -9.39
C TYR A 308 -7.81 -2.54 -10.79
N ASP A 309 -7.30 -3.47 -11.58
CA ASP A 309 -7.86 -3.81 -12.88
C ASP A 309 -8.57 -5.19 -12.88
N ASP A 310 -8.32 -6.03 -11.87
CA ASP A 310 -9.01 -7.32 -11.70
C ASP A 310 -10.38 -7.13 -11.02
N GLU A 311 -11.43 -7.03 -11.84
CA GLU A 311 -12.79 -6.93 -11.35
C GLU A 311 -13.21 -8.17 -10.55
N GLN A 312 -12.81 -9.39 -10.93
CA GLN A 312 -13.18 -10.61 -10.19
C GLN A 312 -12.58 -10.60 -8.77
N ALA A 313 -11.33 -10.16 -8.63
CA ALA A 313 -10.68 -10.00 -7.33
C ALA A 313 -11.44 -9.01 -6.44
N LYS A 314 -11.81 -7.85 -6.98
CA LYS A 314 -12.60 -6.84 -6.24
C LYS A 314 -13.95 -7.38 -5.79
N LYS A 315 -14.64 -8.16 -6.64
CA LYS A 315 -15.93 -8.79 -6.27
C LYS A 315 -15.75 -9.78 -5.13
N THR A 316 -14.76 -10.66 -5.25
CA THR A 316 -14.53 -11.73 -4.27
C THR A 316 -14.10 -11.15 -2.92
N PHE A 317 -13.19 -10.17 -2.91
CA PHE A 317 -12.82 -9.47 -1.68
C PHE A 317 -13.97 -8.64 -1.10
N GLY A 318 -14.77 -7.98 -1.94
CA GLY A 318 -15.96 -7.26 -1.49
C GLY A 318 -16.95 -8.17 -0.74
N ARG A 319 -17.17 -9.39 -1.23
CA ARG A 319 -17.97 -10.42 -0.55
C ARG A 319 -17.31 -10.89 0.74
N ALA A 320 -16.01 -11.20 0.70
CA ALA A 320 -15.25 -11.61 1.89
C ALA A 320 -15.28 -10.55 3.00
N GLU A 321 -15.22 -9.27 2.62
CA GLU A 321 -15.36 -8.11 3.51
C GLU A 321 -16.76 -7.97 4.08
N HIS A 322 -17.81 -8.16 3.26
CA HIS A 322 -19.19 -8.15 3.72
C HIS A 322 -19.47 -9.23 4.78
N LEU A 323 -19.01 -10.47 4.52
CA LEU A 323 -19.10 -11.59 5.46
C LEU A 323 -18.20 -11.34 6.69
N ALA A 324 -16.99 -10.83 6.43
CA ALA A 324 -16.01 -10.21 7.31
C ALA A 324 -16.59 -9.43 8.49
N GLN A 325 -17.39 -8.42 8.15
CA GLN A 325 -17.85 -7.38 9.08
C GLN A 325 -18.66 -7.93 10.25
N LYS A 326 -19.34 -9.07 10.06
CA LYS A 326 -20.18 -9.70 11.09
C LYS A 326 -19.32 -10.40 12.17
N SER A 327 -18.11 -10.83 11.83
CA SER A 327 -17.31 -11.75 12.66
C SER A 327 -16.35 -11.05 13.64
N LYS A 328 -16.21 -9.71 13.61
CA LYS A 328 -15.33 -8.91 14.49
C LYS A 328 -13.86 -9.39 14.59
N VAL A 329 -13.36 -10.12 13.60
CA VAL A 329 -11.96 -10.59 13.53
C VAL A 329 -11.07 -9.57 12.82
N LYS A 330 -9.77 -9.53 13.18
CA LYS A 330 -8.77 -8.79 12.37
C LYS A 330 -8.69 -9.47 11.00
N ARG A 331 -8.72 -8.68 9.93
CA ARG A 331 -8.79 -9.16 8.55
C ARG A 331 -7.72 -8.50 7.70
N LEU A 332 -7.08 -9.30 6.86
CA LEU A 332 -6.05 -8.88 5.94
C LEU A 332 -6.42 -9.37 4.54
N TYR A 333 -6.25 -8.52 3.53
CA TYR A 333 -6.53 -8.87 2.13
C TYR A 333 -5.23 -8.76 1.34
N LEU A 334 -4.79 -9.87 0.76
CA LEU A 334 -3.55 -9.99 0.00
C LEU A 334 -3.88 -10.39 -1.43
N TYR A 335 -3.45 -9.60 -2.41
CA TYR A 335 -3.57 -9.93 -3.82
C TYR A 335 -2.20 -10.35 -4.37
N ARG A 336 -2.13 -11.50 -5.03
CA ARG A 336 -0.93 -11.98 -5.72
C ARG A 336 -1.31 -12.48 -7.11
N LEU A 337 -0.41 -12.37 -8.07
CA LEU A 337 -0.58 -13.04 -9.35
C LEU A 337 -0.36 -14.54 -9.14
N GLN A 338 -1.04 -15.37 -9.94
CA GLN A 338 -0.91 -16.82 -9.89
C GLN A 338 0.47 -17.27 -10.39
N GLU A 339 1.46 -17.27 -9.49
CA GLU A 339 2.79 -17.84 -9.71
C GLU A 339 2.92 -19.19 -8.99
N PRO A 340 3.79 -20.11 -9.46
CA PRO A 340 3.88 -21.47 -8.92
C PRO A 340 4.13 -21.55 -7.41
N HIS A 341 4.79 -20.54 -6.82
CA HIS A 341 5.16 -20.50 -5.40
C HIS A 341 4.49 -19.35 -4.61
N ALA A 342 3.51 -18.66 -5.21
CA ALA A 342 2.90 -17.48 -4.59
C ALA A 342 2.21 -17.81 -3.24
N ILE A 343 1.54 -18.96 -3.17
CA ILE A 343 0.87 -19.41 -1.94
C ILE A 343 1.90 -19.76 -0.86
N GLU A 344 2.99 -20.45 -1.24
CA GLU A 344 4.04 -20.87 -0.32
C GLU A 344 4.77 -19.66 0.30
N GLN A 345 5.09 -18.64 -0.51
CA GLN A 345 5.73 -17.41 -0.03
C GLN A 345 4.88 -16.73 1.04
N VAL A 346 3.59 -16.55 0.77
CA VAL A 346 2.66 -15.95 1.73
C VAL A 346 2.52 -16.85 2.96
N TRP A 347 2.44 -18.17 2.79
CA TRP A 347 2.32 -19.13 3.89
C TRP A 347 3.53 -19.10 4.83
N ARG A 348 4.75 -19.02 4.28
CA ARG A 348 6.01 -18.91 5.02
C ARG A 348 6.18 -17.59 5.74
N ILE A 349 5.53 -16.51 5.30
CA ILE A 349 5.66 -15.20 5.93
C ILE A 349 4.57 -15.02 6.98
N VAL A 350 3.33 -15.37 6.66
CA VAL A 350 2.16 -15.21 7.55
C VAL A 350 2.16 -16.23 8.70
N HIS A 351 2.72 -17.43 8.52
CA HIS A 351 2.68 -18.54 9.48
C HIS A 351 1.25 -18.87 9.97
N PRO A 352 0.32 -19.19 9.05
CA PRO A 352 -1.05 -19.48 9.42
C PRO A 352 -1.14 -20.84 10.14
N TYR A 353 -2.06 -20.94 11.11
CA TYR A 353 -2.39 -22.19 11.78
C TYR A 353 -3.28 -23.09 10.92
N ASP A 354 -4.17 -22.48 10.15
CA ASP A 354 -5.11 -23.17 9.28
C ASP A 354 -5.13 -22.48 7.91
N SER A 355 -4.87 -23.22 6.83
CA SER A 355 -5.06 -22.71 5.48
C SER A 355 -6.27 -23.40 4.84
N VAL A 356 -7.31 -22.62 4.54
CA VAL A 356 -8.56 -23.08 3.94
C VAL A 356 -8.51 -22.83 2.44
N ILE A 357 -8.70 -23.90 1.66
CA ILE A 357 -8.63 -23.88 0.20
C ILE A 357 -9.75 -24.72 -0.41
N ALA A 358 -10.10 -24.46 -1.67
CA ALA A 358 -11.02 -25.31 -2.41
C ALA A 358 -10.40 -26.71 -2.61
N ALA A 359 -11.18 -27.78 -2.37
CA ALA A 359 -10.64 -29.16 -2.41
C ALA A 359 -10.10 -29.56 -3.80
N GLU A 360 -10.67 -28.99 -4.87
CA GLU A 360 -10.22 -29.16 -6.26
C GLU A 360 -8.80 -28.63 -6.52
N HIS A 361 -8.33 -27.70 -5.71
CA HIS A 361 -7.02 -27.07 -5.85
C HIS A 361 -6.01 -27.56 -4.81
N ALA A 362 -6.42 -28.38 -3.85
CA ALA A 362 -5.55 -28.94 -2.83
C ALA A 362 -4.39 -29.79 -3.41
N SER A 363 -4.62 -30.46 -4.53
CA SER A 363 -3.59 -31.27 -5.22
C SER A 363 -2.55 -30.44 -5.99
N ARG A 364 -2.82 -29.16 -6.25
CA ARG A 364 -1.88 -28.25 -6.95
C ARG A 364 -0.84 -27.65 -6.01
N ILE A 365 -1.02 -27.80 -4.71
CA ILE A 365 -0.15 -27.25 -3.68
C ILE A 365 0.72 -28.40 -3.16
N GLN A 366 1.76 -28.75 -3.92
CA GLN A 366 2.69 -29.83 -3.53
C GLN A 366 3.76 -29.34 -2.55
N ASP A 367 3.95 -28.02 -2.44
CA ASP A 367 5.07 -27.41 -1.69
C ASP A 367 4.71 -26.96 -0.26
N ILE A 368 3.44 -27.07 0.15
CA ILE A 368 3.05 -26.83 1.55
C ILE A 368 3.10 -28.15 2.30
N ASN A 369 3.79 -28.18 3.44
CA ASN A 369 3.93 -29.36 4.31
C ASN A 369 3.06 -29.23 5.58
N PRO A 370 1.74 -29.48 5.49
CA PRO A 370 0.83 -29.44 6.65
C PRO A 370 1.04 -30.63 7.57
N ASP A 371 0.79 -30.45 8.87
CA ASP A 371 0.81 -31.55 9.83
C ASP A 371 -0.44 -32.43 9.68
N ARG A 372 -1.56 -31.83 9.25
CA ARG A 372 -2.83 -32.52 9.06
C ARG A 372 -3.68 -31.86 7.97
N ILE A 373 -4.29 -32.68 7.12
CA ILE A 373 -5.29 -32.24 6.15
C ILE A 373 -6.67 -32.72 6.61
N ARG A 374 -7.65 -31.80 6.70
CA ARG A 374 -9.05 -32.12 7.01
C ARG A 374 -9.94 -31.62 5.87
N PHE A 375 -10.80 -32.47 5.36
CA PHE A 375 -11.83 -32.07 4.40
C PHE A 375 -13.13 -31.74 5.14
N GLU A 376 -13.74 -30.63 4.80
CA GLU A 376 -15.06 -30.22 5.25
C GLU A 376 -16.01 -30.16 4.05
N VAL A 377 -17.20 -30.72 4.22
CA VAL A 377 -18.28 -30.63 3.23
C VAL A 377 -19.19 -29.49 3.68
N THR A 378 -19.12 -28.37 2.97
CA THR A 378 -20.02 -27.23 3.17
C THR A 378 -21.23 -27.34 2.23
N PRO A 379 -22.32 -26.61 2.48
CA PRO A 379 -23.49 -26.59 1.57
C PRO A 379 -23.15 -26.18 0.13
N GLU A 380 -22.08 -25.39 -0.02
CA GLU A 380 -21.62 -24.82 -1.29
C GLU A 380 -20.50 -25.65 -1.95
N GLY A 381 -19.96 -26.65 -1.26
CA GLY A 381 -18.99 -27.61 -1.80
C GLY A 381 -17.93 -28.09 -0.82
N LYS A 382 -16.90 -28.77 -1.33
CA LYS A 382 -15.83 -29.36 -0.49
C LYS A 382 -14.64 -28.41 -0.34
N VAL A 383 -14.27 -28.12 0.89
CA VAL A 383 -13.08 -27.32 1.23
C VAL A 383 -12.08 -28.17 2.00
N ALA A 384 -10.79 -27.86 1.84
CA ALA A 384 -9.70 -28.52 2.53
C ALA A 384 -9.03 -27.54 3.52
N HIS A 385 -8.84 -28.01 4.74
CA HIS A 385 -8.09 -27.35 5.81
C HIS A 385 -6.71 -27.96 5.91
N LEU A 386 -5.68 -27.16 5.70
CA LEU A 386 -4.28 -27.53 5.86
C LEU A 386 -3.81 -26.96 7.19
N LEU A 387 -3.79 -27.81 8.22
CA LEU A 387 -3.43 -27.42 9.58
C LEU A 387 -1.92 -27.54 9.78
N LYS A 388 -1.29 -26.48 10.32
CA LYS A 388 0.13 -26.46 10.68
C LYS A 388 0.32 -25.87 12.07
N ARG A 389 1.09 -26.56 12.90
CA ARG A 389 1.64 -26.02 14.14
C ARG A 389 3.08 -25.60 13.85
N TRP A 390 3.35 -24.31 14.05
CA TRP A 390 4.65 -23.69 13.88
C TRP A 390 5.47 -23.77 15.16
#